data_AF-V7IHI0-F1
#
_entry.id   AF-V7IHI0-F1
#
_cell.length_a   1.000
_cell.length_b   1.000
_cell.length_c   1.000
_cell.angle_alpha   90.00
_cell.angle_beta   90.00
_cell.angle_gamma   90.00
#
_symmetry.space_group_name_H-M   'P 1'
#
loop_
_entity.id
_entity.type
_entity.pdbx_description
1 polymer ?
#
loop_
_entity_poly.entity_id
_entity_poly.type
_entity_poly.pdbx_seq_one_letter_code
_entity_poly.pdbx_strand_id
1 'polypeptide(L)'
;MRDQDFSYFIEKFGEATSYSAVPEKSMTKWKGILPDKRLSYWKTEGWGTYKNGLFSLVNPDEYEDVLDIWLEDTPFKEMDAYHVIARSAFGELYVFGESTGRNITIQPLFNQIIFFENGFMVKTTDELNSEIESFLAFSSVEEFDLFDCNDNYIFDRAVKQLGVLADNEMFSLEPAYIFGGEIKIENLSKVDCQIHLMILRELSSPNIIGF
;
A
#
# COMPACT_ATOMS: atom_id res chain seq x y z
N MET A 1 21.66 5.97 -8.35
CA MET A 1 22.13 6.37 -7.00
C MET A 1 20.92 6.95 -6.30
N ARG A 2 20.64 6.50 -5.08
CA ARG A 2 19.48 6.97 -4.31
C ARG A 2 19.63 8.46 -4.01
N ASP A 3 18.52 9.17 -4.02
CA ASP A 3 18.45 10.52 -3.46
C ASP A 3 18.32 10.48 -1.94
N GLN A 4 18.24 11.66 -1.33
CA GLN A 4 18.16 11.82 0.11
C GLN A 4 16.86 11.22 0.68
N ASP A 5 15.72 11.43 0.02
CA ASP A 5 14.41 10.97 0.47
C ASP A 5 14.32 9.43 0.52
N PHE A 6 14.79 8.77 -0.52
CA PHE A 6 14.86 7.30 -0.53
C PHE A 6 15.92 6.78 0.44
N SER A 7 17.01 7.51 0.66
CA SER A 7 18.02 7.12 1.65
C SER A 7 17.44 7.13 3.08
N TYR A 8 16.61 8.12 3.43
CA TYR A 8 15.89 8.14 4.71
C TYR A 8 14.94 6.96 4.87
N PHE A 9 14.26 6.56 3.80
CA PHE A 9 13.44 5.35 3.82
C PHE A 9 14.29 4.11 4.14
N ILE A 10 15.43 3.93 3.46
CA ILE A 10 16.34 2.80 3.69
C ILE A 10 16.93 2.81 5.11
N GLU A 11 17.24 3.97 5.69
CA GLU A 11 17.71 4.07 7.07
C GLU A 11 16.71 3.49 8.09
N LYS A 12 15.40 3.62 7.81
CA LYS A 12 14.33 3.13 8.69
C LYS A 12 13.94 1.68 8.42
N PHE A 13 13.84 1.31 7.14
CA PHE A 13 13.30 0.02 6.71
C PHE A 13 14.36 -1.04 6.41
N GLY A 14 15.61 -0.62 6.22
CA GLY A 14 16.69 -1.44 5.68
C GLY A 14 16.60 -1.63 4.17
N GLU A 15 17.55 -2.39 3.64
CA GLU A 15 17.57 -2.78 2.22
C GLU A 15 16.37 -3.67 1.87
N ALA A 16 16.03 -3.70 0.57
CA ALA A 16 14.97 -4.56 0.07
C ALA A 16 15.25 -6.03 0.43
N THR A 17 14.27 -6.65 1.10
CA THR A 17 14.28 -8.08 1.46
C THR A 17 13.89 -8.98 0.29
N SER A 18 13.08 -8.47 -0.63
CA SER A 18 12.78 -9.08 -1.94
C SER A 18 12.83 -7.98 -3.00
N TYR A 19 13.21 -8.37 -4.23
CA TYR A 19 13.36 -7.46 -5.36
C TYR A 19 12.84 -8.13 -6.63
N SER A 20 11.97 -7.41 -7.34
CA SER A 20 11.56 -7.75 -8.70
C SER A 20 11.90 -6.61 -9.65
N ALA A 21 12.67 -6.89 -10.68
CA ALA A 21 13.02 -5.89 -11.70
C ALA A 21 11.78 -5.49 -12.49
N VAL A 22 11.54 -4.18 -12.64
CA VAL A 22 10.39 -3.69 -13.42
C VAL A 22 10.63 -3.94 -14.92
N PRO A 23 9.78 -4.71 -15.62
CA PRO A 23 9.94 -4.95 -17.04
C PRO A 23 9.84 -3.66 -17.86
N GLU A 24 10.58 -3.58 -18.97
CA GLU A 24 10.57 -2.40 -19.86
C GLU A 24 9.16 -2.09 -20.40
N LYS A 25 8.34 -3.12 -20.63
CA LYS A 25 6.93 -2.98 -21.01
C LYS A 25 6.14 -2.19 -19.95
N SER A 26 6.33 -2.52 -18.68
CA SER A 26 5.68 -1.81 -17.56
C SER A 26 6.23 -0.40 -17.42
N MET A 27 7.55 -0.21 -17.52
CA MET A 27 8.19 1.12 -17.52
C MET A 27 7.65 2.02 -18.63
N THR A 28 7.39 1.47 -19.81
CA THR A 28 6.83 2.20 -20.96
C THR A 28 5.36 2.53 -20.75
N LYS A 29 4.57 1.58 -20.23
CA LYS A 29 3.14 1.77 -19.93
C LYS A 29 2.93 2.92 -18.95
N TRP A 30 3.66 2.91 -17.85
CA TRP A 30 3.45 3.86 -16.74
C TRP A 30 4.09 5.23 -16.97
N LYS A 31 4.86 5.39 -18.05
CA LYS A 31 5.51 6.67 -18.36
C LYS A 31 4.46 7.71 -18.76
N GLY A 32 4.42 8.82 -18.03
CA GLY A 32 3.46 9.90 -18.24
C GLY A 32 2.09 9.67 -17.59
N ILE A 33 1.88 8.49 -16.97
CA ILE A 33 0.72 8.18 -16.12
C ILE A 33 1.12 8.39 -14.66
N LEU A 34 2.20 7.73 -14.22
CA LEU A 34 2.80 7.95 -12.91
C LEU A 34 3.94 8.97 -13.00
N PRO A 35 4.25 9.68 -11.89
CA PRO A 35 5.31 10.68 -11.89
C PRO A 35 6.66 10.07 -12.26
N ASP A 36 7.47 10.80 -13.02
CA ASP A 36 8.81 10.34 -13.43
C ASP A 36 9.67 9.90 -12.24
N LYS A 37 9.45 10.50 -11.07
CA LYS A 37 10.09 10.09 -9.83
C LYS A 37 9.80 8.65 -9.44
N ARG A 38 8.54 8.21 -9.52
CA ARG A 38 8.16 6.81 -9.27
C ARG A 38 8.91 5.87 -10.20
N LEU A 39 8.95 6.19 -11.49
CA LEU A 39 9.67 5.40 -12.48
C LEU A 39 11.20 5.42 -12.23
N SER A 40 11.74 6.53 -11.73
CA SER A 40 13.16 6.62 -11.37
C SER A 40 13.52 5.65 -10.25
N TYR A 41 12.66 5.51 -9.23
CA TYR A 41 12.83 4.53 -8.17
C TYR A 41 12.67 3.10 -8.67
N TRP A 42 11.69 2.82 -9.52
CA TRP A 42 11.53 1.48 -10.11
C TRP A 42 12.75 1.01 -10.91
N LYS A 43 13.50 1.91 -11.56
CA LYS A 43 14.74 1.56 -12.26
C LYS A 43 15.83 1.02 -11.33
N THR A 44 15.91 1.53 -10.11
CA THR A 44 16.97 1.16 -9.16
C THR A 44 16.52 0.14 -8.13
N GLU A 45 15.28 0.27 -7.66
CA GLU A 45 14.73 -0.45 -6.51
C GLU A 45 13.70 -1.51 -6.91
N GLY A 46 13.25 -1.51 -8.17
CA GLY A 46 12.27 -2.47 -8.65
C GLY A 46 10.90 -2.30 -7.98
N TRP A 47 10.09 -3.36 -8.08
CA TRP A 47 8.98 -3.61 -7.16
C TRP A 47 9.54 -4.29 -5.91
N GLY A 48 10.20 -3.49 -5.08
CA GLY A 48 10.91 -3.96 -3.89
C GLY A 48 10.00 -4.14 -2.68
N THR A 49 10.31 -5.16 -1.88
CA THR A 49 9.69 -5.42 -0.58
C THR A 49 10.68 -5.19 0.53
N TYR A 50 10.30 -4.43 1.54
CA TYR A 50 11.15 -3.97 2.63
C TYR A 50 10.68 -4.52 3.95
N LYS A 51 11.61 -4.65 4.91
CA LYS A 51 11.34 -5.12 6.28
C LYS A 51 10.48 -6.40 6.28
N ASN A 52 10.93 -7.44 5.57
CA ASN A 52 10.31 -8.77 5.53
C ASN A 52 8.83 -8.81 5.09
N GLY A 53 8.39 -7.84 4.28
CA GLY A 53 7.00 -7.77 3.83
C GLY A 53 6.17 -6.66 4.45
N LEU A 54 6.70 -5.92 5.44
CA LEU A 54 5.96 -4.83 6.10
C LEU A 54 5.46 -3.78 5.10
N PHE A 55 6.30 -3.45 4.12
CA PHE A 55 6.01 -2.49 3.08
C PHE A 55 6.52 -3.00 1.73
N SER A 56 5.73 -2.84 0.68
CA SER A 56 6.12 -3.20 -0.69
C SER A 56 5.72 -2.12 -1.69
N LEU A 57 6.65 -1.81 -2.60
CA LEU A 57 6.32 -1.14 -3.86
C LEU A 57 5.72 -2.18 -4.81
N VAL A 58 4.60 -1.85 -5.44
CA VAL A 58 3.85 -2.82 -6.24
C VAL A 58 3.86 -2.51 -7.73
N ASN A 59 3.58 -3.53 -8.53
CA ASN A 59 3.10 -3.38 -9.89
C ASN A 59 1.63 -2.96 -9.86
N PRO A 60 1.25 -1.75 -10.28
CA PRO A 60 -0.16 -1.34 -10.18
C PRO A 60 -1.09 -2.20 -11.02
N ASP A 61 -0.61 -2.80 -12.14
CA ASP A 61 -1.40 -3.71 -12.99
C ASP A 61 -1.99 -4.90 -12.21
N GLU A 62 -1.32 -5.35 -11.15
CA GLU A 62 -1.79 -6.47 -10.33
C GLU A 62 -2.93 -6.11 -9.38
N TYR A 63 -3.18 -4.81 -9.17
CA TYR A 63 -4.15 -4.30 -8.21
C TYR A 63 -5.28 -3.52 -8.88
N GLU A 64 -5.32 -3.38 -10.21
CA GLU A 64 -6.38 -2.63 -10.91
C GLU A 64 -7.77 -3.21 -10.58
N ASP A 65 -7.95 -4.53 -10.66
CA ASP A 65 -9.24 -5.18 -10.35
C ASP A 65 -9.65 -4.98 -8.87
N VAL A 66 -8.67 -5.06 -7.95
CA VAL A 66 -8.91 -4.83 -6.52
C VAL A 66 -9.26 -3.37 -6.27
N LEU A 67 -8.52 -2.44 -6.85
CA LEU A 67 -8.80 -1.02 -6.71
C LEU A 67 -10.18 -0.69 -7.27
N ASP A 68 -10.53 -1.28 -8.41
CA ASP A 68 -11.81 -1.07 -9.06
C ASP A 68 -12.99 -1.49 -8.18
N ILE A 69 -12.94 -2.66 -7.54
CA ILE A 69 -14.02 -3.11 -6.66
C ILE A 69 -14.06 -2.30 -5.35
N TRP A 70 -12.91 -1.89 -4.82
CA TRP A 70 -12.86 -1.07 -3.60
C TRP A 70 -13.41 0.34 -3.83
N LEU A 71 -13.16 0.94 -4.99
CA LEU A 71 -13.69 2.26 -5.34
C LEU A 71 -15.09 2.22 -5.97
N GLU A 72 -15.68 1.04 -6.17
CA GLU A 72 -17.05 0.90 -6.68
C GLU A 72 -18.07 1.57 -5.72
N ASP A 73 -19.05 2.26 -6.29
CA ASP A 73 -20.07 3.04 -5.58
C ASP A 73 -19.52 4.18 -4.71
N THR A 74 -18.29 4.64 -5.00
CA THR A 74 -17.67 5.82 -4.37
C THR A 74 -17.53 6.95 -5.40
N PRO A 75 -17.43 8.23 -4.98
CA PRO A 75 -17.28 9.34 -5.91
C PRO A 75 -15.86 9.49 -6.47
N PHE A 76 -14.93 8.59 -6.09
CA PHE A 76 -13.51 8.75 -6.40
C PHE A 76 -13.22 8.48 -7.87
N LYS A 77 -13.88 7.50 -8.52
CA LYS A 77 -13.62 7.19 -9.94
C LYS A 77 -13.95 8.35 -10.89
N GLU A 78 -14.81 9.28 -10.46
CA GLU A 78 -15.12 10.51 -11.20
C GLU A 78 -14.14 11.65 -10.94
N MET A 79 -13.31 11.56 -9.90
CA MET A 79 -12.36 12.62 -9.49
C MET A 79 -11.01 12.50 -10.19
N ASP A 80 -10.51 11.28 -10.40
CA ASP A 80 -9.22 11.02 -11.05
C ASP A 80 -9.14 9.56 -11.54
N ALA A 81 -8.13 9.26 -12.35
CA ALA A 81 -7.66 7.90 -12.56
C ALA A 81 -6.68 7.52 -11.45
N TYR A 82 -6.93 6.39 -10.79
CA TYR A 82 -6.21 6.00 -9.57
C TYR A 82 -5.48 4.69 -9.74
N HIS A 83 -4.32 4.58 -9.09
CA HIS A 83 -3.48 3.38 -9.13
C HIS A 83 -2.86 3.08 -7.76
N VAL A 84 -2.77 1.79 -7.41
CA VAL A 84 -2.05 1.36 -6.20
C VAL A 84 -0.55 1.45 -6.44
N ILE A 85 0.16 2.21 -5.61
CA ILE A 85 1.61 2.41 -5.74
C ILE A 85 2.43 1.65 -4.70
N ALA A 86 1.80 1.28 -3.59
CA ALA A 86 2.42 0.51 -2.52
C ALA A 86 1.36 -0.20 -1.68
N ARG A 87 1.79 -1.19 -0.90
CA ARG A 87 0.95 -1.88 0.09
C ARG A 87 1.69 -2.16 1.39
N SER A 88 0.93 -2.39 2.46
CA SER A 88 1.44 -2.91 3.73
C SER A 88 1.33 -4.44 3.85
N ALA A 89 1.95 -5.00 4.89
CA ALA A 89 1.81 -6.41 5.26
C ALA A 89 0.37 -6.84 5.62
N PHE A 90 -0.47 -5.89 6.01
CA PHE A 90 -1.85 -6.13 6.44
C PHE A 90 -2.90 -5.74 5.39
N GLY A 91 -2.44 -5.51 4.14
CA GLY A 91 -3.30 -5.27 3.00
C GLY A 91 -3.76 -3.82 2.85
N GLU A 92 -3.21 -2.87 3.59
CA GLU A 92 -3.45 -1.45 3.29
C GLU A 92 -2.90 -1.13 1.90
N LEU A 93 -3.67 -0.38 1.11
CA LEU A 93 -3.29 0.03 -0.24
C LEU A 93 -3.13 1.55 -0.28
N TYR A 94 -1.96 2.00 -0.71
CA TYR A 94 -1.65 3.41 -0.90
C TYR A 94 -1.92 3.78 -2.36
N VAL A 95 -2.90 4.64 -2.57
CA VAL A 95 -3.44 4.96 -3.89
C VAL A 95 -2.96 6.33 -4.35
N PHE A 96 -2.64 6.43 -5.63
CA PHE A 96 -2.14 7.65 -6.26
C PHE A 96 -2.99 7.99 -7.48
N GLY A 97 -3.55 9.20 -7.51
CA GLY A 97 -4.27 9.75 -8.66
C GLY A 97 -3.31 10.35 -9.68
N GLU A 98 -3.57 10.16 -10.98
CA GLU A 98 -2.73 10.69 -12.06
C GLU A 98 -2.56 12.21 -11.98
N SER A 99 -3.62 12.96 -11.65
CA SER A 99 -3.62 14.42 -11.58
C SER A 99 -3.56 14.97 -10.15
N THR A 100 -4.06 14.20 -9.20
CA THR A 100 -4.32 14.63 -7.82
C THR A 100 -3.36 14.02 -6.81
N GLY A 101 -2.49 13.09 -7.21
CA GLY A 101 -1.45 12.53 -6.35
C GLY A 101 -1.99 11.64 -5.23
N ARG A 102 -1.29 11.58 -4.10
CA ARG A 102 -1.67 10.70 -2.98
C ARG A 102 -2.77 11.36 -2.13
N ASN A 103 -4.01 10.90 -2.27
CA ASN A 103 -5.15 11.40 -1.51
C ASN A 103 -6.10 10.31 -0.98
N ILE A 104 -5.86 9.05 -1.31
CA ILE A 104 -6.68 7.90 -0.87
C ILE A 104 -5.77 6.81 -0.30
N THR A 105 -6.17 6.27 0.86
CA THR A 105 -5.64 5.03 1.42
C THR A 105 -6.80 4.09 1.68
N ILE A 106 -6.72 2.88 1.14
CA ILE A 106 -7.72 1.83 1.40
C ILE A 106 -7.19 0.98 2.54
N GLN A 107 -8.01 0.73 3.55
CA GLN A 107 -7.70 -0.12 4.70
C GLN A 107 -8.69 -1.29 4.77
N PRO A 108 -8.45 -2.34 3.98
CA PRO A 108 -9.34 -3.49 3.85
C PRO A 108 -9.62 -4.22 5.16
N LEU A 109 -8.60 -4.36 6.02
CA LEU A 109 -8.74 -4.99 7.32
C LEU A 109 -9.81 -4.30 8.19
N PHE A 110 -9.88 -2.97 8.14
CA PHE A 110 -10.86 -2.18 8.88
C PHE A 110 -12.14 -1.88 8.07
N ASN A 111 -12.23 -2.40 6.84
CA ASN A 111 -13.30 -2.11 5.89
C ASN A 111 -13.58 -0.61 5.72
N GLN A 112 -12.52 0.17 5.45
CA GLN A 112 -12.64 1.62 5.28
C GLN A 112 -11.74 2.17 4.17
N ILE A 113 -12.15 3.32 3.64
CA ILE A 113 -11.39 4.15 2.72
C ILE A 113 -11.17 5.49 3.39
N ILE A 114 -9.91 5.82 3.61
CA ILE A 114 -9.47 7.10 4.16
C ILE A 114 -9.08 8.00 3.01
N PHE A 115 -9.53 9.25 3.06
CA PHE A 115 -9.12 10.25 2.07
C PHE A 115 -8.85 11.61 2.70
N PHE A 116 -8.06 12.43 1.98
CA PHE A 116 -7.76 13.80 2.37
C PHE A 116 -8.58 14.77 1.52
N GLU A 117 -9.52 15.50 2.13
CA GLU A 117 -10.50 16.34 1.40
C GLU A 117 -9.80 17.39 0.52
N ASN A 118 -8.76 18.02 1.07
CA ASN A 118 -7.99 19.04 0.35
C ASN A 118 -6.98 18.44 -0.65
N GLY A 119 -6.91 17.12 -0.76
CA GLY A 119 -6.01 16.39 -1.65
C GLY A 119 -6.52 16.24 -3.09
N PHE A 120 -7.80 16.55 -3.36
CA PHE A 120 -8.41 16.45 -4.70
C PHE A 120 -8.22 17.73 -5.51
N MET A 121 -6.97 18.15 -5.66
CA MET A 121 -6.58 19.33 -6.41
C MET A 121 -5.59 18.91 -7.49
N VAL A 122 -5.72 19.46 -8.70
CA VAL A 122 -4.77 19.20 -9.79
C VAL A 122 -3.40 19.74 -9.38
N LYS A 123 -2.39 18.89 -9.46
CA LYS A 123 -1.01 19.18 -9.07
C LYS A 123 -0.12 19.29 -10.30
N THR A 124 0.93 20.07 -10.17
CA THR A 124 2.03 20.13 -11.13
C THR A 124 2.87 18.85 -11.05
N THR A 125 3.64 18.57 -12.10
CA THR A 125 4.56 17.42 -12.13
C THR A 125 5.56 17.45 -10.97
N ASP A 126 6.04 18.63 -10.57
CA ASP A 126 6.99 18.76 -9.45
C ASP A 126 6.32 18.43 -8.12
N GLU A 127 5.08 18.87 -7.90
CA GLU A 127 4.30 18.50 -6.72
C GLU A 127 4.04 16.99 -6.66
N LEU A 128 3.64 16.37 -7.77
CA LEU A 128 3.42 14.93 -7.84
C LEU A 128 4.70 14.12 -7.57
N ASN A 129 5.85 14.56 -8.11
CA ASN A 129 7.15 13.96 -7.82
C ASN A 129 7.51 14.10 -6.33
N SER A 130 7.29 15.29 -5.76
CA SER A 130 7.57 15.57 -4.35
C SER A 130 6.70 14.75 -3.39
N GLU A 131 5.47 14.41 -3.77
CA GLU A 131 4.62 13.51 -2.98
C GLU A 131 5.14 12.07 -2.95
N ILE A 132 5.70 11.57 -4.06
CA ILE A 132 6.32 10.24 -4.10
C ILE A 132 7.55 10.20 -3.20
N GLU A 133 8.39 11.24 -3.24
CA GLU A 133 9.55 11.40 -2.35
C GLU A 133 9.11 11.47 -0.88
N SER A 134 8.22 12.41 -0.57
CA SER A 134 7.73 12.67 0.79
C SER A 134 7.05 11.44 1.39
N PHE A 135 6.25 10.71 0.61
CA PHE A 135 5.60 9.47 1.07
C PHE A 135 6.62 8.47 1.61
N LEU A 136 7.72 8.25 0.89
CA LEU A 136 8.77 7.33 1.32
C LEU A 136 9.61 7.91 2.46
N ALA A 137 10.06 9.16 2.33
CA ALA A 137 10.92 9.80 3.33
C ALA A 137 10.26 9.92 4.71
N PHE A 138 8.96 10.22 4.76
CA PHE A 138 8.23 10.40 6.01
C PHE A 138 7.62 9.12 6.58
N SER A 139 7.54 8.04 5.80
CA SER A 139 7.06 6.75 6.31
C SER A 139 7.90 6.22 7.46
N SER A 140 7.29 5.42 8.34
CA SER A 140 7.98 4.73 9.43
C SER A 140 7.49 3.29 9.60
N VAL A 141 8.30 2.46 10.27
CA VAL A 141 7.96 1.06 10.55
C VAL A 141 6.65 0.98 11.35
N GLU A 142 6.48 1.91 12.29
CA GLU A 142 5.32 2.04 13.17
C GLU A 142 4.03 2.36 12.41
N GLU A 143 4.09 3.17 11.34
CA GLU A 143 2.92 3.54 10.53
C GLU A 143 2.32 2.34 9.79
N PHE A 144 3.15 1.33 9.47
CA PHE A 144 2.74 0.16 8.68
C PHE A 144 2.48 -1.10 9.53
N ASP A 145 2.68 -1.03 10.84
CA ASP A 145 2.40 -2.13 11.77
C ASP A 145 1.04 -1.94 12.46
N LEU A 146 0.51 -3.00 13.06
CA LEU A 146 -0.71 -2.99 13.83
C LEU A 146 -0.43 -3.19 15.32
N PHE A 147 -1.24 -2.54 16.15
CA PHE A 147 -1.26 -2.79 17.58
C PHE A 147 -2.22 -3.93 17.92
N ASP A 148 -1.77 -4.85 18.78
CA ASP A 148 -2.66 -5.78 19.44
C ASP A 148 -3.42 -5.12 20.61
N CYS A 149 -4.30 -5.88 21.26
CA CYS A 149 -5.10 -5.40 22.40
C CYS A 149 -4.30 -4.96 23.63
N ASN A 150 -2.97 -5.16 23.64
CA ASN A 150 -2.07 -4.74 24.71
C ASN A 150 -1.12 -3.62 24.25
N ASP A 151 -1.46 -2.90 23.18
CA ASP A 151 -0.68 -1.82 22.59
C ASP A 151 0.74 -2.25 22.15
N ASN A 152 0.89 -3.51 21.71
CA ASN A 152 2.16 -3.99 21.15
C ASN A 152 2.07 -4.19 19.64
N TYR A 153 3.08 -3.71 18.93
CA TYR A 153 3.31 -4.01 17.52
C TYR A 153 3.34 -5.52 17.24
N ILE A 154 2.68 -5.95 16.17
CA ILE A 154 2.42 -7.36 15.91
C ILE A 154 3.25 -7.93 14.76
N PHE A 155 3.74 -7.11 13.83
CA PHE A 155 4.38 -7.59 12.60
C PHE A 155 5.59 -8.49 12.85
N ASP A 156 6.58 -8.05 13.62
CA ASP A 156 7.79 -8.85 13.87
C ASP A 156 7.45 -10.16 14.61
N ARG A 157 6.38 -10.17 15.42
CA ARG A 157 5.86 -11.39 16.06
C ARG A 157 5.15 -12.29 15.04
N ALA A 158 4.37 -11.73 14.12
CA ALA A 158 3.70 -12.45 13.03
C ALA A 158 4.72 -13.14 12.13
N VAL A 159 5.76 -12.43 11.72
CA VAL A 159 6.87 -13.01 10.94
C VAL A 159 7.57 -14.14 11.71
N LYS A 160 7.79 -13.98 13.02
CA LYS A 160 8.41 -15.03 13.84
C LYS A 160 7.55 -16.31 13.93
N GLN A 161 6.22 -16.17 13.98
CA GLN A 161 5.30 -17.28 14.17
C GLN A 161 4.86 -17.94 12.86
N LEU A 162 4.55 -17.13 11.83
CA LEU A 162 3.96 -17.56 10.56
C LEU A 162 4.97 -17.58 9.41
N GLY A 163 6.16 -17.00 9.62
CA GLY A 163 7.20 -16.84 8.60
C GLY A 163 7.08 -15.52 7.84
N VAL A 164 8.12 -15.22 7.06
CA VAL A 164 8.18 -14.06 6.16
C VAL A 164 7.10 -14.17 5.07
N LEU A 165 6.50 -13.05 4.67
CA LEU A 165 5.53 -13.00 3.57
C LEU A 165 6.24 -13.22 2.22
N ALA A 166 5.64 -14.04 1.36
CA ALA A 166 5.98 -14.03 -0.07
C ALA A 166 5.37 -12.78 -0.74
N ASP A 167 5.85 -12.48 -1.96
CA ASP A 167 5.49 -11.26 -2.68
C ASP A 167 3.97 -11.11 -2.93
N ASN A 168 3.22 -12.22 -3.02
CA ASN A 168 1.76 -12.22 -3.21
C ASN A 168 0.97 -12.44 -1.90
N GLU A 169 1.63 -12.48 -0.75
CA GLU A 169 0.97 -12.77 0.54
C GLU A 169 0.77 -11.51 1.39
N MET A 170 -0.22 -11.59 2.28
CA MET A 170 -0.45 -10.65 3.37
C MET A 170 -0.80 -11.40 4.66
N PHE A 171 -0.68 -10.73 5.80
CA PHE A 171 -1.29 -11.17 7.06
C PHE A 171 -2.74 -10.72 7.10
N SER A 172 -3.64 -11.64 7.48
CA SER A 172 -5.06 -11.35 7.68
C SER A 172 -5.57 -11.90 9.01
N LEU A 173 -6.73 -11.41 9.44
CA LEU A 173 -7.44 -11.84 10.65
C LEU A 173 -8.48 -12.92 10.35
N GLU A 174 -8.44 -13.98 11.14
CA GLU A 174 -9.43 -15.04 11.17
C GLU A 174 -10.00 -15.17 12.61
N PRO A 175 -11.28 -14.81 12.85
CA PRO A 175 -12.25 -14.24 11.90
C PRO A 175 -11.88 -12.82 11.46
N ALA A 176 -12.47 -12.35 10.35
CA ALA A 176 -12.25 -10.98 9.86
C ALA A 176 -12.68 -9.92 10.90
N TYR A 177 -12.01 -8.77 10.89
CA TYR A 177 -12.21 -7.70 11.88
C TYR A 177 -13.69 -7.25 12.00
N ILE A 178 -14.36 -7.08 10.87
CA ILE A 178 -15.78 -6.67 10.81
C ILE A 178 -16.74 -7.70 11.45
N PHE A 179 -16.30 -8.94 11.63
CA PHE A 179 -17.06 -9.99 12.32
C PHE A 179 -16.58 -10.20 13.77
N GLY A 180 -15.88 -9.23 14.34
CA GLY A 180 -15.36 -9.29 15.71
C GLY A 180 -13.99 -9.95 15.82
N GLY A 181 -13.26 -10.09 14.70
CA GLY A 181 -11.86 -10.48 14.70
C GLY A 181 -11.00 -9.53 15.52
N GLU A 182 -10.27 -10.05 16.49
CA GLU A 182 -9.36 -9.25 17.31
C GLU A 182 -7.94 -9.31 16.73
N ILE A 183 -7.23 -8.18 16.73
CA ILE A 183 -5.82 -8.10 16.31
C ILE A 183 -4.97 -8.83 17.36
N LYS A 184 -4.81 -10.14 17.17
CA LYS A 184 -4.04 -11.03 18.02
C LYS A 184 -3.23 -11.98 17.16
N ILE A 185 -2.05 -12.35 17.66
CA ILE A 185 -1.13 -13.20 16.92
C ILE A 185 -1.73 -14.56 16.56
N GLU A 186 -2.61 -15.08 17.42
CA GLU A 186 -3.33 -16.34 17.25
C GLU A 186 -4.44 -16.28 16.18
N ASN A 187 -4.93 -15.09 15.86
CA ASN A 187 -5.93 -14.86 14.83
C ASN A 187 -5.30 -14.48 13.49
N LEU A 188 -3.97 -14.34 13.42
CA LEU A 188 -3.30 -14.01 12.17
C LEU A 188 -3.04 -15.28 11.34
N SER A 189 -3.35 -15.19 10.05
CA SER A 189 -2.99 -16.18 9.03
C SER A 189 -2.29 -15.49 7.86
N LYS A 190 -1.53 -16.28 7.09
CA LYS A 190 -1.00 -15.84 5.80
C LYS A 190 -2.00 -16.23 4.72
N VAL A 191 -2.37 -15.28 3.88
CA VAL A 191 -3.34 -15.46 2.80
C VAL A 191 -2.81 -14.86 1.50
N ASP A 192 -3.36 -15.31 0.38
CA ASP A 192 -3.14 -14.62 -0.91
C ASP A 192 -3.74 -13.20 -0.83
N CYS A 193 -2.92 -12.22 -1.17
CA CYS A 193 -3.26 -10.81 -0.99
C CYS A 193 -4.45 -10.42 -1.87
N GLN A 194 -4.38 -10.64 -3.18
CA GLN A 194 -5.43 -10.17 -4.11
C GLN A 194 -6.76 -10.85 -3.81
N ILE A 195 -6.76 -12.18 -3.63
CA ILE A 195 -7.97 -12.94 -3.33
C ILE A 195 -8.60 -12.44 -2.03
N HIS A 196 -7.79 -12.26 -0.98
CA HIS A 196 -8.32 -11.86 0.31
C HIS A 196 -8.85 -10.43 0.31
N LEU A 197 -8.19 -9.52 -0.41
CA LEU A 197 -8.64 -8.14 -0.59
C LEU A 197 -10.00 -8.06 -1.31
N MET A 198 -10.25 -8.92 -2.29
CA MET A 198 -11.56 -9.04 -2.93
C MET A 198 -12.62 -9.59 -1.97
N ILE A 199 -12.30 -10.65 -1.23
CA ILE A 199 -13.21 -11.24 -0.24
C ILE A 199 -13.65 -10.17 0.77
N LEU A 200 -12.71 -9.42 1.35
CA LEU A 200 -13.03 -8.38 2.34
C LEU A 200 -14.01 -7.34 1.80
N ARG A 201 -13.87 -6.94 0.52
CA ARG A 201 -14.78 -5.99 -0.12
C ARG A 201 -16.20 -6.53 -0.33
N GLU A 202 -16.34 -7.85 -0.54
CA GLU A 202 -17.64 -8.51 -0.67
C GLU A 202 -18.40 -8.63 0.66
N LEU A 203 -17.69 -8.60 1.79
CA LEU A 203 -18.34 -8.79 3.10
C LEU A 203 -19.22 -7.60 3.51
N SER A 204 -18.84 -6.37 3.13
CA SER A 204 -19.57 -5.15 3.44
C SER A 204 -19.13 -3.99 2.55
N SER A 205 -19.99 -2.99 2.37
CA SER A 205 -19.58 -1.69 1.85
C SER A 205 -18.57 -1.03 2.80
N PRO A 206 -17.53 -0.34 2.28
CA PRO A 206 -16.53 0.32 3.10
C PRO A 206 -17.09 1.59 3.75
N ASN A 207 -16.60 1.90 4.96
CA ASN A 207 -16.78 3.22 5.55
C ASN A 207 -15.86 4.23 4.85
N ILE A 208 -16.42 5.36 4.42
CA ILE A 208 -15.65 6.43 3.76
C ILE A 208 -15.38 7.53 4.80
N ILE A 209 -14.11 7.82 5.06
CA ILE A 209 -13.67 8.73 6.14
C ILE A 209 -12.76 9.81 5.56
N GLY A 210 -13.20 11.06 5.64
CA GLY A 210 -12.44 12.24 5.21
C GLY A 210 -11.71 12.92 6.38
N PHE A 211 -10.55 13.51 6.07
CA PHE A 211 -9.74 14.33 6.97
C PHE A 211 -9.33 15.65 6.32
#